data_AF-A0A537ZTR2-F1
#
_entry.id   AF-A0A537ZTR2-F1
#
_cell.length_a   1.000
_cell.length_b   1.000
_cell.length_c   1.000
_cell.angle_alpha   90.00
_cell.angle_beta   90.00
_cell.angle_gamma   90.00
#
_symmetry.space_group_name_H-M   'P 1'
#
loop_
_entity.id
_entity.type
_entity.pdbx_description
1 polymer ?
#
loop_
_entity_poly.entity_id
_entity_poly.type
_entity_poly.pdbx_seq_one_letter_code
_entity_poly.pdbx_strand_id
1 'polypeptide(L)'
;MEIPPTPDLTGAVRARITRRRAARRWLVVALAVVVVGIGIAMAVPDARSSILRFFGIGSVKIERVESLPASQEAPLTAGLGKAHTRADAEAIAGFRMVLPAFKGAPPSRYYAIRGALIATVIRNGPTPLLLTELKGEQTFLSKKFVDRNTRVEPAQVGAHEGLFLSGGRHVLQYLVSNGSQVHQLTTRFAGNVLLWFDGVRTYRLEGRVSLAEAIRLAHLITG
;
A
#
# COMPACT_ATOMS: atom_id res chain seq x y z
N MET A 1 -24.79 -58.06 -50.97
CA MET A 1 -24.04 -57.11 -50.13
C MET A 1 -25.04 -56.16 -49.52
N GLU A 2 -25.23 -56.25 -48.21
CA GLU A 2 -26.20 -55.44 -47.47
C GLU A 2 -25.58 -54.05 -47.22
N ILE A 3 -26.25 -53.00 -47.69
CA ILE A 3 -25.77 -51.62 -47.55
C ILE A 3 -26.13 -51.16 -46.13
N PRO A 4 -25.17 -50.66 -45.33
CA PRO A 4 -25.46 -50.20 -43.98
C PRO A 4 -26.38 -48.97 -44.01
N PRO A 5 -27.25 -48.79 -42.99
CA PRO A 5 -28.16 -47.66 -42.95
C PRO A 5 -27.38 -46.35 -42.91
N THR A 6 -27.82 -45.38 -43.71
CA THR A 6 -27.18 -44.06 -43.83
C THR A 6 -27.20 -43.36 -42.47
N PRO A 7 -26.04 -42.91 -41.95
CA PRO A 7 -25.97 -42.18 -40.68
C PRO A 7 -26.82 -40.90 -40.73
N ASP A 8 -27.60 -40.63 -39.68
CA ASP A 8 -28.37 -39.37 -39.57
C ASP A 8 -27.43 -38.18 -39.27
N LEU A 9 -26.85 -37.64 -40.33
CA LEU A 9 -26.01 -36.44 -40.28
C LEU A 9 -26.84 -35.18 -40.00
N THR A 10 -28.12 -35.17 -40.37
CA THR A 10 -29.05 -34.06 -40.19
C THR A 10 -29.35 -33.78 -38.71
N GLY A 11 -29.66 -34.81 -37.93
CA GLY A 11 -29.89 -34.71 -36.49
C GLY A 11 -28.65 -34.23 -35.74
N ALA A 12 -27.48 -34.77 -36.08
CA ALA A 12 -26.20 -34.43 -35.46
C ALA A 12 -25.80 -32.96 -35.71
N VAL A 13 -25.98 -32.46 -36.94
CA VAL A 13 -25.67 -31.07 -37.30
C VAL A 13 -26.65 -30.09 -36.64
N ARG A 14 -27.95 -30.40 -36.65
CA ARG A 14 -28.99 -29.56 -36.04
C ARG A 14 -28.79 -29.40 -34.53
N ALA A 15 -28.43 -30.49 -33.83
CA ALA A 15 -28.12 -30.49 -32.41
C ALA A 15 -26.85 -29.67 -32.07
N ARG A 16 -25.87 -29.63 -32.97
CA ARG A 16 -24.63 -28.86 -32.80
C ARG A 16 -24.85 -27.35 -33.02
N ILE A 17 -25.71 -26.98 -33.97
CA ILE A 17 -26.09 -25.58 -34.24
C ILE A 17 -26.91 -25.00 -33.08
N THR A 18 -27.89 -25.74 -32.55
CA THR A 18 -28.71 -25.29 -31.41
C THR A 18 -27.88 -25.13 -30.13
N ARG A 19 -26.95 -26.07 -29.84
CA ARG A 19 -26.00 -25.92 -28.72
C ARG A 19 -25.11 -24.69 -28.83
N ARG A 20 -24.56 -24.40 -30.01
CA ARG A 20 -23.75 -23.19 -30.24
C ARG A 20 -24.54 -21.89 -30.08
N ARG A 21 -25.79 -21.84 -30.56
CA ARG A 21 -26.69 -20.68 -30.38
C ARG A 21 -27.07 -20.48 -28.92
N ALA A 22 -27.36 -21.55 -28.18
CA ALA A 22 -27.67 -21.49 -26.76
C ALA A 22 -26.45 -20.99 -25.96
N ALA A 23 -25.25 -21.53 -26.20
CA ALA A 23 -24.01 -21.08 -25.55
C ALA A 23 -23.73 -19.60 -25.82
N ARG A 24 -23.92 -19.13 -27.07
CA ARG A 24 -23.72 -17.72 -27.43
C ARG A 24 -24.74 -16.79 -26.77
N ARG A 25 -26.00 -17.23 -26.64
CA ARG A 25 -27.05 -16.49 -25.90
C ARG A 25 -26.69 -16.37 -24.42
N TRP A 26 -26.26 -17.46 -23.78
CA TRP A 26 -25.82 -17.43 -22.39
C TRP A 26 -24.58 -16.55 -22.18
N LEU A 27 -23.65 -16.55 -23.14
CA LEU A 27 -22.47 -15.67 -23.09
C LEU A 27 -22.86 -14.19 -23.19
N VAL A 28 -23.82 -13.85 -24.06
CA VAL A 28 -24.35 -12.47 -24.19
C VAL A 28 -25.11 -12.06 -22.93
N VAL A 29 -25.91 -12.94 -22.34
CA VAL A 29 -26.61 -12.69 -21.07
C VAL A 29 -25.61 -12.48 -19.94
N ALA A 30 -24.57 -13.33 -19.84
CA ALA A 30 -23.52 -13.18 -18.84
C ALA A 30 -22.77 -11.83 -19.00
N LEU A 31 -22.42 -11.46 -20.23
CA LEU A 31 -21.78 -10.18 -20.51
C LEU A 31 -22.69 -8.99 -20.16
N ALA A 32 -23.98 -9.07 -20.49
CA ALA A 32 -24.95 -8.04 -20.14
C ALA A 32 -25.11 -7.89 -18.62
N VAL A 33 -25.14 -9.00 -17.87
CA VAL A 33 -25.18 -8.98 -16.41
C VAL A 33 -23.91 -8.33 -15.83
N VAL A 34 -22.73 -8.63 -16.40
CA VAL A 34 -21.47 -7.97 -15.99
C VAL A 34 -21.52 -6.47 -16.26
N VAL A 35 -21.94 -6.04 -17.45
CA VAL A 35 -22.02 -4.62 -17.81
C VAL A 35 -23.04 -3.88 -16.94
N VAL A 36 -24.21 -4.48 -16.68
CA VAL A 36 -25.22 -3.91 -15.77
C VAL A 36 -24.67 -3.86 -14.34
N GLY A 37 -23.97 -4.90 -13.89
CA GLY A 37 -23.30 -4.92 -12.59
C GLY A 37 -22.27 -3.79 -12.44
N ILE A 38 -21.44 -3.56 -13.47
CA ILE A 38 -20.49 -2.44 -13.52
C ILE A 38 -21.23 -1.10 -13.52
N GLY A 39 -22.31 -0.96 -14.30
CA GLY A 39 -23.13 0.25 -14.35
C GLY A 39 -23.77 0.59 -13.00
N ILE A 40 -24.31 -0.41 -12.29
CA ILE A 40 -24.89 -0.25 -10.95
C ILE A 40 -23.80 0.10 -9.94
N ALA A 41 -22.66 -0.60 -9.94
CA ALA A 41 -21.51 -0.29 -9.09
C ALA A 41 -20.98 1.13 -9.32
N MET A 42 -21.02 1.59 -10.57
CA MET A 42 -20.67 2.95 -10.96
C MET A 42 -21.81 3.94 -10.73
N ALA A 43 -23.04 3.58 -10.40
CA ALA A 43 -24.12 4.53 -10.12
C ALA A 43 -24.31 4.77 -8.62
N VAL A 44 -23.94 3.80 -7.79
CA VAL A 44 -24.04 3.86 -6.32
C VAL A 44 -22.79 4.55 -5.73
N PRO A 45 -22.91 5.72 -5.05
CA PRO A 45 -21.77 6.46 -4.50
C PRO A 45 -20.91 5.65 -3.51
N ASP A 46 -21.53 4.81 -2.69
CA ASP A 46 -20.84 3.95 -1.72
C ASP A 46 -20.08 2.77 -2.36
N ALA A 47 -20.51 2.33 -3.55
CA ALA A 47 -19.78 1.30 -4.31
C ALA A 47 -18.56 1.89 -5.01
N ARG A 48 -18.66 3.12 -5.56
CA ARG A 48 -17.50 3.88 -6.08
C ARG A 48 -16.44 4.11 -5.00
N SER A 49 -16.86 4.47 -3.79
CA SER A 49 -15.93 4.67 -2.66
C SER A 49 -15.37 3.36 -2.12
N SER A 50 -16.10 2.24 -2.23
CA SER A 50 -15.61 0.89 -1.91
C SER A 50 -14.48 0.42 -2.83
N ILE A 51 -14.57 0.71 -4.12
CA ILE A 51 -13.58 0.28 -5.11
C ILE A 51 -12.28 1.09 -4.99
N LEU A 52 -12.36 2.32 -4.46
CA LEU A 52 -11.21 3.23 -4.25
C LEU A 52 -10.60 3.15 -2.84
N ARG A 53 -11.01 2.20 -1.99
CA ARG A 53 -10.70 2.23 -0.54
C ARG A 53 -9.32 1.68 -0.15
N PHE A 54 -8.53 1.16 -1.09
CA PHE A 54 -7.27 0.47 -0.79
C PHE A 54 -6.18 0.83 -1.79
N PHE A 55 -5.24 1.67 -1.37
CA PHE A 55 -3.94 1.73 -2.02
C PHE A 55 -2.97 0.91 -1.17
N GLY A 56 -2.77 -0.35 -1.57
CA GLY A 56 -1.74 -1.20 -0.99
C GLY A 56 -0.39 -0.91 -1.65
N ILE A 57 0.61 -0.49 -0.88
CA ILE A 57 2.01 -0.46 -1.33
C ILE A 57 2.82 -1.31 -0.36
N GLY A 58 3.28 -2.47 -0.83
CA GLY A 58 3.98 -3.46 -0.02
C GLY A 58 3.26 -3.76 1.30
N SER A 59 3.93 -3.47 2.41
CA SER A 59 3.48 -3.67 3.80
C SER A 59 2.55 -2.57 4.32
N VAL A 60 2.04 -1.67 3.47
CA VAL A 60 1.23 -0.52 3.89
C VAL A 60 -0.17 -0.61 3.28
N LYS A 61 -1.17 -0.63 4.15
CA LYS A 61 -2.60 -0.48 3.84
C LYS A 61 -3.02 0.96 4.13
N ILE A 62 -3.51 1.65 3.12
CA ILE A 62 -4.08 2.99 3.30
C ILE A 62 -5.61 2.85 3.28
N GLU A 63 -6.25 3.24 4.38
CA GLU A 63 -7.70 3.18 4.57
C GLU A 63 -8.27 4.60 4.70
N ARG A 64 -9.34 4.88 3.96
CA ARG A 64 -10.09 6.12 4.09
C ARG A 64 -11.18 5.95 5.13
N VAL A 65 -11.21 6.81 6.15
CA VAL A 65 -12.22 6.84 7.22
C VAL A 65 -13.03 8.12 7.21
N GLU A 66 -14.25 8.08 7.75
CA GLU A 66 -15.13 9.26 7.84
C GLU A 66 -14.70 10.25 8.91
N SER A 67 -14.17 9.75 10.02
CA SER A 67 -13.62 10.56 11.13
C SER A 67 -12.28 9.98 11.59
N LEU A 68 -11.33 10.87 11.92
CA LEU A 68 -10.05 10.45 12.49
C LEU A 68 -10.25 10.08 13.96
N PRO A 69 -9.61 9.01 14.46
CA PRO A 69 -9.54 8.78 15.90
C PRO A 69 -8.82 9.95 16.58
N ALA A 70 -9.13 10.20 17.86
CA ALA A 70 -8.52 11.28 18.62
C ALA A 70 -6.98 11.19 18.55
N SER A 71 -6.34 12.27 18.06
CA SER A 71 -4.89 12.35 17.85
C SER A 71 -4.33 13.65 18.41
N GLN A 72 -3.06 13.63 18.79
CA GLN A 72 -2.35 14.80 19.34
C GLN A 72 -1.15 15.15 18.46
N GLU A 73 -0.65 16.39 18.56
CA GLU A 73 0.68 16.71 18.06
C GLU A 73 1.72 15.95 18.89
N ALA A 74 2.61 15.22 18.22
CA ALA A 74 3.64 14.44 18.89
C ALA A 74 4.93 14.43 18.05
N PRO A 75 6.11 14.23 18.68
CA PRO A 75 7.37 14.10 17.95
C PRO A 75 7.30 13.02 16.85
N LEU A 76 8.11 13.16 15.80
CA LEU A 76 8.19 12.17 14.71
C LEU A 76 8.42 10.73 15.22
N THR A 77 9.21 10.61 16.28
CA THR A 77 9.59 9.32 16.89
C THR A 77 8.60 8.84 17.96
N ALA A 78 7.50 9.55 18.19
CA ALA A 78 6.52 9.16 19.19
C ALA A 78 5.93 7.79 18.87
N GLY A 79 5.79 6.96 19.91
CA GLY A 79 5.40 5.57 19.82
C GLY A 79 6.54 4.60 19.47
N LEU A 80 7.62 5.02 18.80
CA LEU A 80 8.65 4.09 18.30
C LEU A 80 9.50 3.41 19.39
N GLY A 81 9.23 3.71 20.66
CA GLY A 81 9.95 3.16 21.80
C GLY A 81 11.28 3.87 22.08
N LYS A 82 12.20 3.14 22.72
CA LYS A 82 13.51 3.65 23.13
C LYS A 82 14.42 3.79 21.89
N ALA A 83 15.29 4.80 21.91
CA ALA A 83 16.36 4.92 20.93
C ALA A 83 17.49 3.91 21.21
N HIS A 84 18.04 3.35 20.15
CA HIS A 84 19.10 2.35 20.13
C HIS A 84 20.26 2.81 19.24
N THR A 85 21.40 2.12 19.35
CA THR A 85 22.46 2.19 18.33
C THR A 85 21.96 1.56 17.03
N ARG A 86 22.65 1.82 15.91
CA ARG A 86 22.31 1.20 14.63
C ARG A 86 22.35 -0.33 14.72
N ALA A 87 23.44 -0.87 15.26
CA ALA A 87 23.65 -2.31 15.34
C ALA A 87 22.57 -3.00 16.18
N ASP A 88 22.21 -2.42 17.33
CA ASP A 88 21.16 -2.96 18.19
C ASP A 88 19.79 -2.90 17.50
N ALA A 89 19.49 -1.79 16.83
CA ALA A 89 18.22 -1.65 16.11
C ALA A 89 18.11 -2.63 14.94
N GLU A 90 19.19 -2.84 14.17
CA GLU A 90 19.23 -3.81 13.07
C GLU A 90 19.09 -5.25 13.61
N ALA A 91 19.70 -5.57 14.75
CA ALA A 91 19.55 -6.86 15.42
C ALA A 91 18.11 -7.08 15.92
N ILE A 92 17.47 -6.06 16.49
CA ILE A 92 16.06 -6.12 16.91
C ILE A 92 15.16 -6.31 15.68
N ALA A 93 15.32 -5.48 14.65
CA ALA A 93 14.52 -5.53 13.44
C ALA A 93 14.71 -6.83 12.64
N GLY A 94 15.88 -7.47 12.78
CA GLY A 94 16.25 -8.68 12.03
C GLY A 94 16.70 -8.39 10.60
N PHE A 95 17.05 -7.13 10.29
CA PHE A 95 17.55 -6.73 8.98
C PHE A 95 18.36 -5.43 9.05
N ARG A 96 19.29 -5.26 8.10
CA ARG A 96 20.09 -4.03 7.97
C ARG A 96 19.27 -2.90 7.36
N MET A 97 19.43 -1.70 7.89
CA MET A 97 18.81 -0.48 7.37
C MET A 97 19.56 0.02 6.14
N VAL A 98 18.82 0.35 5.08
CA VAL A 98 19.30 1.07 3.91
C VAL A 98 19.25 2.56 4.20
N LEU A 99 20.43 3.15 4.33
CA LEU A 99 20.57 4.58 4.52
C LEU A 99 21.08 5.22 3.25
N PRO A 100 20.64 6.44 2.92
CA PRO A 100 21.24 7.17 1.83
C PRO A 100 22.70 7.49 2.17
N ALA A 101 23.52 7.61 1.14
CA ALA A 101 24.88 8.12 1.28
C ALA A 101 24.82 9.60 1.71
N PHE A 102 24.79 9.85 3.02
CA PHE A 102 24.73 11.21 3.56
C PHE A 102 26.05 11.94 3.32
N LYS A 103 25.96 13.18 2.85
CA LYS A 103 27.02 14.17 3.07
C LYS A 103 26.85 14.74 4.48
N GLY A 104 27.47 14.11 5.48
CA GLY A 104 27.40 14.56 6.88
C GLY A 104 27.48 13.43 7.90
N ALA A 105 27.32 13.78 9.18
CA ALA A 105 27.33 12.79 10.26
C ALA A 105 26.13 11.83 10.10
N PRO A 106 26.36 10.51 10.21
CA PRO A 106 25.28 9.53 10.13
C PRO A 106 24.29 9.71 11.30
N PRO A 107 23.04 9.21 11.15
CA PRO A 107 22.09 9.20 12.25
C PRO A 107 22.65 8.44 13.46
N SER A 108 22.44 8.98 14.66
CA SER A 108 22.94 8.41 15.92
C SER A 108 21.86 7.69 16.74
N ARG A 109 20.59 7.82 16.35
CA ARG A 109 19.44 7.24 17.07
C ARG A 109 18.58 6.42 16.12
N TYR A 110 18.40 5.15 16.45
CA TYR A 110 17.59 4.22 15.68
C TYR A 110 16.48 3.66 16.56
N TYR A 111 15.37 3.30 15.95
CA TYR A 111 14.22 2.72 16.61
C TYR A 111 13.84 1.46 15.85
N ALA A 112 13.43 0.40 16.55
CA ALA A 112 13.11 -0.86 15.91
C ALA A 112 11.96 -1.56 16.62
N ILE A 113 11.13 -2.24 15.84
CA ILE A 113 10.17 -3.21 16.33
C ILE A 113 10.59 -4.57 15.80
N ARG A 114 10.64 -5.55 16.69
CA ARG A 114 11.19 -6.87 16.40
C ARG A 114 10.55 -7.50 15.18
N GLY A 115 11.37 -7.82 14.18
CA GLY A 115 10.93 -8.48 12.94
C GLY A 115 10.01 -7.65 12.03
N ALA A 116 9.81 -6.36 12.30
CA ALA A 116 8.78 -5.57 11.64
C ALA A 116 9.31 -4.29 10.97
N LEU A 117 10.03 -3.46 11.74
CA LEU A 117 10.52 -2.18 11.21
C LEU A 117 11.81 -1.73 11.88
N ILE A 118 12.52 -0.86 11.16
CA ILE A 118 13.59 -0.01 11.66
C ILE A 118 13.35 1.42 11.19
N ALA A 119 13.64 2.41 12.04
CA ALA A 119 13.43 3.80 11.74
C ALA A 119 14.55 4.68 12.30
N THR A 120 14.83 5.79 11.63
CA THR A 120 15.76 6.81 12.11
C THR A 120 15.35 8.18 11.60
N VAL A 121 15.78 9.23 12.31
CA VAL A 121 15.62 10.60 11.84
C VAL A 121 16.84 10.98 11.02
N ILE A 122 16.59 11.27 9.74
CA ILE A 122 17.60 11.75 8.81
C ILE A 122 17.47 13.27 8.68
N ARG A 123 18.56 13.95 8.31
CA ARG A 123 18.55 15.40 8.09
C ARG A 123 18.72 15.70 6.60
N ASN A 124 17.84 16.54 6.07
CA ASN A 124 18.03 17.21 4.78
C ASN A 124 18.07 18.73 5.04
N GLY A 125 19.26 19.29 5.20
CA GLY A 125 19.41 20.66 5.69
C GLY A 125 18.78 20.85 7.10
N PRO A 126 17.99 21.92 7.33
CA PRO A 126 17.42 22.19 8.65
C PRO A 126 16.23 21.29 9.01
N THR A 127 15.66 20.57 8.04
CA THR A 127 14.39 19.85 8.23
C THR A 127 14.67 18.38 8.60
N PRO A 128 14.23 17.91 9.80
CA PRO A 128 14.30 16.50 10.14
C PRO A 128 13.23 15.71 9.40
N LEU A 129 13.61 14.55 8.86
CA LEU A 129 12.71 13.60 8.23
C LEU A 129 12.82 12.25 8.92
N LEU A 130 11.69 11.59 9.17
CA LEU A 130 11.68 10.22 9.67
C LEU A 130 11.73 9.27 8.48
N LEU A 131 12.80 8.48 8.40
CA LEU A 131 12.90 7.34 7.50
C LEU A 131 12.50 6.09 8.28
N THR A 132 11.57 5.31 7.73
CA THR A 132 11.15 4.02 8.26
C THR A 132 11.21 2.98 7.15
N GLU A 133 11.83 1.85 7.44
CA GLU A 133 11.83 0.65 6.62
C GLU A 133 10.98 -0.41 7.27
N LEU A 134 10.09 -1.00 6.49
CA LEU A 134 9.25 -2.11 6.88
C LEU A 134 9.61 -3.33 6.05
N LYS A 135 9.71 -4.49 6.71
CA LYS A 135 9.98 -5.78 6.07
C LYS A 135 8.95 -6.82 6.55
N GLY A 136 8.55 -7.71 5.66
CA GLY A 136 7.71 -8.88 5.95
C GLY A 136 6.26 -8.78 5.43
N GLU A 137 5.72 -9.93 5.02
CA GLU A 137 4.35 -10.06 4.47
C GLU A 137 3.24 -9.87 5.54
N GLN A 138 3.58 -9.96 6.82
CA GLN A 138 2.63 -9.83 7.94
C GLN A 138 2.72 -8.49 8.69
N THR A 139 3.58 -7.58 8.22
CA THR A 139 3.66 -6.22 8.73
C THR A 139 2.66 -5.38 7.94
N PHE A 140 1.62 -4.86 8.59
CA PHE A 140 0.64 -3.98 7.96
C PHE A 140 0.65 -2.63 8.64
N LEU A 141 1.17 -1.60 7.98
CA LEU A 141 0.90 -0.24 8.39
C LEU A 141 -0.53 0.10 7.95
N SER A 142 -1.47 0.30 8.87
CA SER A 142 -2.81 0.81 8.53
C SER A 142 -2.83 2.32 8.70
N LYS A 143 -2.84 3.04 7.57
CA LYS A 143 -2.88 4.50 7.55
C LYS A 143 -4.32 4.95 7.33
N LYS A 144 -4.92 5.57 8.36
CA LYS A 144 -6.29 6.09 8.31
C LYS A 144 -6.27 7.59 8.00
N PHE A 145 -6.97 8.00 6.94
CA PHE A 145 -7.09 9.42 6.58
C PHE A 145 -8.55 9.81 6.30
N VAL A 146 -8.88 11.07 6.58
CA VAL A 146 -10.15 11.68 6.17
C VAL A 146 -9.91 12.50 4.90
N ASP A 147 -10.74 12.27 3.91
CA ASP A 147 -10.57 12.74 2.52
C ASP A 147 -10.60 14.26 2.36
N ARG A 148 -11.30 14.99 3.23
CA ARG A 148 -11.59 16.41 2.98
C ARG A 148 -10.33 17.28 2.83
N ASN A 149 -9.20 16.89 3.42
CA ASN A 149 -7.97 17.69 3.40
C ASN A 149 -6.70 16.93 2.99
N THR A 150 -6.73 15.60 2.86
CA THR A 150 -5.52 14.80 2.54
C THR A 150 -5.51 14.48 1.05
N ARG A 151 -4.45 14.87 0.34
CA ARG A 151 -4.24 14.46 -1.05
C ARG A 151 -3.39 13.21 -1.07
N VAL A 152 -3.75 12.27 -1.95
CA VAL A 152 -2.98 11.07 -2.24
C VAL A 152 -2.63 11.12 -3.73
N GLU A 153 -1.35 11.22 -4.02
CA GLU A 153 -0.83 11.38 -5.38
C GLU A 153 0.12 10.20 -5.69
N PRO A 154 0.07 9.62 -6.90
CA PRO A 154 1.10 8.69 -7.35
C PRO A 154 2.48 9.34 -7.31
N ALA A 155 3.49 8.57 -6.95
CA ALA A 155 4.89 8.99 -6.97
C ALA A 155 5.76 7.89 -7.60
N GLN A 156 6.84 8.31 -8.25
CA GLN A 156 7.80 7.40 -8.88
C GLN A 156 9.18 7.60 -8.25
N VAL A 157 9.80 6.52 -7.78
CA VAL A 157 11.16 6.49 -7.24
C VAL A 157 11.99 5.52 -8.08
N GLY A 158 12.71 6.02 -9.09
CA GLY A 158 13.37 5.19 -10.08
C GLY A 158 12.39 4.26 -10.78
N ALA A 159 12.62 2.95 -10.71
CA ALA A 159 11.73 1.93 -11.24
C ALA A 159 10.56 1.56 -10.29
N HIS A 160 10.52 2.12 -9.09
CA HIS A 160 9.59 1.73 -8.04
C HIS A 160 8.40 2.69 -7.94
N GLU A 161 7.19 2.12 -7.93
CA GLU A 161 5.96 2.84 -7.70
C GLU A 161 5.81 3.22 -6.22
N GLY A 162 5.19 4.38 -5.99
CA GLY A 162 5.02 4.99 -4.69
C GLY A 162 3.75 5.82 -4.60
N LEU A 163 3.47 6.28 -3.38
CA LEU A 163 2.41 7.21 -3.07
C LEU A 163 2.94 8.33 -2.22
N PHE A 164 2.53 9.54 -2.56
CA PHE A 164 2.76 10.73 -1.78
C PHE A 164 1.47 11.20 -1.15
N LEU A 165 1.50 11.37 0.16
CA LEU A 165 0.38 11.86 0.94
C LEU A 165 0.74 13.24 1.46
N SER A 166 -0.11 14.22 1.14
CA SER A 166 0.14 15.62 1.47
C SER A 166 -1.10 16.31 2.03
N GLY A 167 -0.86 17.43 2.72
CA GLY A 167 -1.91 18.26 3.27
C GLY A 167 -2.44 17.75 4.62
N GLY A 168 -3.69 17.29 4.61
CA GLY A 168 -4.53 17.07 5.78
C GLY A 168 -3.94 16.16 6.86
N ARG A 169 -4.48 16.36 8.07
CA ARG A 169 -4.21 15.54 9.25
C ARG A 169 -4.48 14.07 8.91
N HIS A 170 -3.49 13.20 9.12
CA HIS A 170 -3.66 11.76 8.93
C HIS A 170 -3.06 11.00 10.09
N VAL A 171 -3.72 9.89 10.42
CA VAL A 171 -3.41 9.04 11.56
C VAL A 171 -2.62 7.83 11.12
N LEU A 172 -1.53 7.59 11.83
CA LEU A 172 -0.68 6.44 11.64
C LEU A 172 -1.00 5.39 12.71
N GLN A 173 -1.43 4.20 12.29
CA GLN A 173 -1.51 3.02 13.16
C GLN A 173 -0.64 1.92 12.57
N TYR A 174 0.26 1.37 13.37
CA TYR A 174 1.03 0.21 12.96
C TYR A 174 0.30 -1.03 13.46
N LEU A 175 0.02 -1.95 12.55
CA LEU A 175 -0.47 -3.28 12.89
C LEU A 175 0.62 -4.27 12.51
N VAL A 176 1.47 -4.61 13.48
CA VAL A 176 2.43 -5.68 13.31
C VAL A 176 1.72 -6.98 13.65
N SER A 177 1.48 -7.84 12.68
CA SER A 177 0.99 -9.19 12.95
C SER A 177 2.19 -10.12 13.03
N ASN A 178 2.68 -10.42 14.24
CA ASN A 178 3.61 -11.52 14.47
C ASN A 178 2.99 -12.62 15.36
N GLY A 179 1.66 -12.74 15.32
CA GLY A 179 0.92 -13.78 16.02
C GLY A 179 0.36 -13.41 17.39
N SER A 180 0.57 -12.19 17.94
CA SER A 180 -0.16 -11.77 19.15
C SER A 180 -0.08 -10.30 19.61
N GLN A 181 0.84 -9.45 19.10
CA GLN A 181 0.98 -8.08 19.62
C GLN A 181 0.61 -6.98 18.62
N VAL A 182 -0.54 -6.34 18.84
CA VAL A 182 -0.88 -5.06 18.20
C VAL A 182 -0.10 -3.95 18.88
N HIS A 183 1.00 -3.50 18.27
CA HIS A 183 1.67 -2.27 18.70
C HIS A 183 0.93 -1.05 18.18
N GLN A 184 -0.04 -0.57 18.95
CA GLN A 184 -0.68 0.70 18.67
C GLN A 184 0.32 1.84 18.94
N LEU A 185 1.00 2.29 17.89
CA LEU A 185 1.78 3.53 17.96
C LEU A 185 0.82 4.71 18.14
N THR A 186 1.27 5.67 18.94
CA THR A 186 0.50 6.87 19.30
C THR A 186 -0.09 7.52 18.06
N THR A 187 -1.40 7.76 18.10
CA THR A 187 -2.13 8.52 17.09
C THR A 187 -1.57 9.93 17.01
N ARG A 188 -0.70 10.20 16.03
CA ARG A 188 -0.10 11.52 15.81
C ARG A 188 -0.38 12.04 14.42
N PHE A 189 -0.39 13.36 14.27
CA PHE A 189 -0.33 13.98 12.96
C PHE A 189 0.99 13.65 12.31
N ALA A 190 0.92 13.06 11.12
CA ALA A 190 2.07 12.90 10.28
C ALA A 190 2.16 14.06 9.27
N GLY A 191 3.39 14.49 8.99
CA GLY A 191 3.67 15.47 7.94
C GLY A 191 3.45 14.86 6.55
N ASN A 192 3.94 15.51 5.49
CA ASN A 192 3.91 14.88 4.17
C ASN A 192 4.67 13.54 4.21
N VAL A 193 4.13 12.52 3.54
CA VAL A 193 4.69 11.16 3.55
C VAL A 193 4.88 10.67 2.13
N LEU A 194 6.08 10.24 1.80
CA LEU A 194 6.34 9.39 0.64
C LEU A 194 6.42 7.93 1.09
N LEU A 195 5.70 7.05 0.40
CA LEU A 195 5.74 5.61 0.55
C LEU A 195 6.18 5.01 -0.79
N TRP A 196 7.10 4.05 -0.79
CA TRP A 196 7.45 3.30 -2.00
C TRP A 196 7.87 1.88 -1.65
N PHE A 197 7.73 0.97 -2.61
CA PHE A 197 8.07 -0.44 -2.45
C PHE A 197 9.08 -0.85 -3.51
N ASP A 198 10.23 -1.37 -3.06
CA ASP A 198 11.32 -1.76 -3.97
C ASP A 198 11.21 -3.20 -4.50
N GLY A 199 10.18 -3.95 -4.11
CA GLY A 199 10.03 -5.38 -4.37
C GLY A 199 10.31 -6.27 -3.16
N VAL A 200 11.00 -5.75 -2.13
CA VAL A 200 11.39 -6.49 -0.92
C VAL A 200 10.97 -5.76 0.36
N ARG A 201 11.03 -4.43 0.35
CA ARG A 201 10.84 -3.56 1.52
C ARG A 201 9.96 -2.40 1.17
N THR A 202 9.16 -2.00 2.15
CA THR A 202 8.41 -0.74 2.05
C THR A 202 9.16 0.33 2.79
N TYR A 203 9.38 1.45 2.11
CA TYR A 203 10.01 2.62 2.68
C TYR A 203 8.98 3.69 2.94
N ARG A 204 9.23 4.46 4.00
CA ARG A 204 8.42 5.59 4.40
C ARG A 204 9.33 6.75 4.78
N LEU A 205 9.18 7.85 4.06
CA LEU A 205 9.86 9.10 4.35
C LEU A 205 8.81 10.13 4.77
N GLU A 206 8.91 10.63 6.00
CA GLU A 206 7.92 11.53 6.58
C GLU A 206 8.56 12.83 7.09
N GLY A 207 7.92 13.96 6.77
CA GLY A 207 8.16 15.24 7.44
C GLY A 207 7.58 16.41 6.67
N ARG A 208 8.10 17.62 6.93
CA ARG A 208 7.79 18.80 6.11
C ARG A 208 8.62 18.76 4.82
N VAL A 209 8.18 17.98 3.85
CA VAL A 209 8.90 17.74 2.60
C VAL A 209 7.97 17.91 1.39
N SER A 210 8.46 18.49 0.30
CA SER A 210 7.71 18.53 -0.97
C SER A 210 7.79 17.18 -1.71
N LEU A 211 6.87 16.90 -2.63
CA LEU A 211 6.94 15.68 -3.46
C LEU A 211 8.29 15.55 -4.17
N ALA A 212 8.73 16.62 -4.85
CA ALA A 212 9.97 16.64 -5.60
C ALA A 212 11.21 16.40 -4.71
N GLU A 213 11.22 16.97 -3.51
CA GLU A 213 12.29 16.75 -2.53
C GLU A 213 12.27 15.34 -1.95
N ALA A 214 11.09 14.81 -1.64
CA ALA A 214 10.93 13.45 -1.13
C ALA A 214 11.42 12.42 -2.16
N ILE A 215 11.05 12.58 -3.44
CA ILE A 215 11.53 11.72 -4.55
C ILE A 215 13.05 11.82 -4.69
N ARG A 216 13.61 13.04 -4.65
CA ARG A 216 15.07 13.25 -4.73
C ARG A 216 15.80 12.49 -3.63
N LEU A 217 15.31 12.56 -2.39
CA LEU A 217 15.89 11.84 -1.26
C LEU A 217 15.70 10.33 -1.39
N ALA A 218 14.52 9.89 -1.84
CA ALA A 218 14.22 8.46 -2.03
C ALA A 218 15.15 7.80 -3.06
N HIS A 219 15.56 8.51 -4.11
CA HIS A 219 16.58 7.99 -5.05
C HIS A 219 17.93 7.70 -4.39
N LEU A 220 18.27 8.40 -3.30
CA LEU A 220 19.48 8.12 -2.53
C LEU A 220 19.31 6.90 -1.61
N ILE A 221 18.08 6.47 -1.36
CA ILE A 221 17.70 5.37 -0.47
C ILE A 221 17.33 4.17 -1.35
N THR A 222 18.29 3.72 -2.14
CA THR A 222 18.16 2.53 -3.00
C THR A 222 19.25 1.54 -2.60
N GLY A 223 18.85 0.29 -2.38
CA GLY A 223 19.73 -0.80 -1.97
C GLY A 223 20.51 -1.42 -3.12
#